data_AF-A0AA88T175-F1
#
_entry.id   AF-A0AA88T175-F1
#
_cell.length_a   1.000
_cell.length_b   1.000
_cell.length_c   1.000
_cell.angle_alpha   90.00
_cell.angle_beta   90.00
_cell.angle_gamma   90.00
#
_symmetry.space_group_name_H-M   'P 1'
#
loop_
_entity.id
_entity.type
_entity.pdbx_description
1 polymer ?
#
loop_
_entity_poly.entity_id
_entity_poly.type
_entity_poly.pdbx_seq_one_letter_code
_entity_poly.pdbx_strand_id
1 'polypeptide(L)' 'MMVKVMEADTDEVWTGLRFMAGNWVWVNGADMTFSDLPACPVPQQHCGAFSKKNTGTLATRGCLDKKNFLCYGPP' A
#
# COMPACT_ATOMS: atom_id res chain seq x y z
N MET A 1 -8.93 -20.50 -11.48
CA MET A 1 -7.46 -20.65 -11.46
C MET A 1 -7.02 -20.52 -10.01
N MET A 2 -6.13 -21.39 -9.51
CA MET A 2 -5.59 -21.22 -8.15
C MET A 2 -4.59 -20.07 -8.17
N VAL A 3 -4.88 -19.00 -7.43
CA VAL A 3 -3.92 -17.91 -7.24
C VAL A 3 -2.79 -18.45 -6.37
N LYS A 4 -1.62 -18.67 -6.96
CA LYS A 4 -0.42 -19.06 -6.22
C LYS A 4 0.08 -17.84 -5.45
N VAL A 5 -0.25 -17.76 -4.16
CA VAL A 5 0.31 -16.75 -3.25
C VAL A 5 1.74 -17.16 -2.91
N MET A 6 2.67 -16.24 -3.09
CA MET A 6 4.08 -16.43 -2.71
C MET A 6 4.35 -15.62 -1.44
N GLU A 7 5.16 -16.16 -0.53
CA GLU A 7 5.65 -15.35 0.58
C GLU A 7 6.50 -14.20 0.03
N ALA A 8 6.32 -13.01 0.60
CA ALA A 8 7.17 -11.88 0.27
C ALA A 8 8.58 -12.10 0.86
N ASP A 9 9.60 -11.61 0.19
CA ASP A 9 10.99 -11.61 0.70
C ASP A 9 11.30 -10.38 1.56
N THR A 10 10.41 -9.38 1.57
CA THR A 10 10.55 -8.11 2.29
C THR A 10 9.66 -8.08 3.53
N ASP A 11 10.03 -7.30 4.55
CA ASP A 11 9.19 -7.10 5.76
C ASP A 11 7.89 -6.35 5.48
N GLU A 12 7.83 -5.66 4.34
CA GLU A 12 6.68 -4.89 3.90
C GLU A 12 6.30 -5.28 2.46
N VAL A 13 5.02 -5.17 2.14
CA VAL A 13 4.49 -5.38 0.79
C VAL A 13 3.77 -4.14 0.30
N TRP A 14 3.93 -3.84 -0.98
CA TRP A 14 3.20 -2.78 -1.64
C TRP A 14 1.71 -3.10 -1.71
N THR A 15 0.93 -2.03 -1.63
CA THR A 15 -0.52 -2.03 -1.81
C THR A 15 -0.90 -1.08 -2.96
N GLY A 16 -2.18 -0.97 -3.27
CA GLY A 16 -2.69 0.04 -4.20
C GLY A 16 -2.82 1.45 -3.64
N LEU A 17 -2.34 1.74 -2.43
CA LEU A 17 -2.49 3.07 -1.81
C LEU A 17 -1.47 4.07 -2.37
N ARG A 18 -1.94 5.24 -2.81
CA ARG A 18 -1.09 6.31 -3.34
C ARG A 18 -1.56 7.70 -2.91
N PHE A 19 -0.61 8.60 -2.65
CA PHE A 19 -0.89 10.02 -2.45
C PHE A 19 -0.84 10.75 -3.79
N MET A 20 -1.97 11.33 -4.21
CA MET A 20 -2.11 12.05 -5.47
C MET A 20 -3.04 13.25 -5.29
N ALA A 21 -2.70 14.39 -5.92
CA ALA A 21 -3.51 15.61 -5.88
C ALA A 21 -3.93 16.03 -4.45
N GLY A 22 -3.03 15.88 -3.48
CA GLY A 22 -3.27 16.26 -2.09
C GLY A 22 -4.05 15.26 -1.24
N ASN A 23 -4.38 14.07 -1.76
CA ASN A 23 -5.19 13.09 -1.05
C ASN A 23 -4.62 11.66 -1.18
N TRP A 24 -4.90 10.83 -0.19
CA TRP A 24 -4.67 9.39 -0.27
C TRP A 24 -5.82 8.71 -1.00
N VAL A 25 -5.49 7.87 -1.97
CA VAL A 25 -6.47 7.12 -2.76
C VAL A 25 -6.01 5.69 -2.97
N TRP A 26 -6.96 4.76 -3.00
CA TRP A 26 -6.72 3.44 -3.57
C TRP A 26 -6.82 3.54 -5.10
N VAL A 27 -5.79 3.08 -5.81
CA VAL A 27 -5.76 3.19 -7.29
C VAL A 27 -6.84 2.35 -7.99
N ASN A 28 -7.48 1.42 -7.29
CA ASN A 28 -8.64 0.67 -7.79
C ASN A 28 -9.98 1.42 -7.58
N GLY A 29 -9.97 2.62 -7.00
CA GLY A 29 -11.16 3.43 -6.74
C GLY A 29 -11.96 3.01 -5.51
N ALA A 30 -11.47 2.08 -4.69
CA ALA A 30 -12.12 1.72 -3.43
C ALA A 30 -12.10 2.88 -2.44
N ASP A 31 -13.13 2.92 -1.58
CA ASP A 31 -13.24 3.93 -0.53
C ASP A 31 -12.09 3.84 0.48
N MET A 32 -11.66 5.00 0.98
CA MET A 32 -10.64 5.08 2.01
C MET A 32 -11.23 4.74 3.38
N THR A 33 -10.75 3.67 4.01
CA THR A 33 -11.17 3.27 5.37
C THR A 33 -10.11 3.53 6.44
N PHE A 34 -8.88 3.85 6.04
CA PHE A 34 -7.78 4.16 6.96
C PHE A 34 -7.81 5.64 7.34
N SER A 35 -7.95 5.91 8.65
CA SER A 35 -8.00 7.26 9.21
C SER A 35 -6.66 7.74 9.79
N ASP A 36 -5.68 6.84 9.92
CA ASP A 36 -4.36 7.08 10.49
C ASP A 36 -3.31 7.54 9.46
N LEU A 37 -3.72 7.77 8.21
CA LEU A 37 -2.84 8.29 7.16
C LEU A 37 -2.52 9.78 7.38
N PRO A 38 -1.26 10.20 7.19
CA PRO A 38 -0.88 11.59 7.37
C PRO A 38 -1.54 12.47 6.31
N ALA A 39 -2.12 13.60 6.71
CA ALA A 39 -2.72 14.56 5.78
C ALA A 39 -1.70 15.08 4.73
N CYS A 40 -0.45 15.26 5.15
CA CYS A 40 0.67 15.60 4.28
C CYS A 40 1.82 14.61 4.52
N PRO A 41 2.11 13.69 3.60
CA PRO A 41 3.26 12.80 3.73
C PRO A 41 4.58 13.55 3.65
N VAL A 42 5.62 12.94 4.23
CA VAL A 42 7.02 13.33 3.99
C VAL A 42 7.28 13.35 2.48
N PRO A 43 8.08 14.31 1.96
CA PRO A 43 8.38 14.37 0.54
C PRO A 43 8.80 13.01 -0.03
N GLN A 44 8.23 12.67 -1.19
CA GLN A 44 8.47 11.43 -1.94
C GLN A 44 7.88 10.15 -1.30
N GLN A 45 7.37 10.18 -0.06
CA GLN A 45 6.70 9.05 0.57
C GLN A 45 5.22 8.94 0.18
N HIS A 46 4.97 8.81 -1.12
CA HIS A 46 3.63 8.87 -1.69
C HIS A 46 3.00 7.50 -1.97
N CYS A 47 3.58 6.40 -1.48
CA CYS A 47 3.07 5.05 -1.67
C CYS A 47 2.85 4.35 -0.33
N GLY A 48 1.78 3.54 -0.22
CA GLY A 48 1.43 2.82 1.00
C GLY A 48 1.82 1.34 0.97
N ALA A 49 2.41 0.87 2.06
CA ALA A 49 2.82 -0.52 2.24
C ALA A 49 2.26 -1.11 3.54
N PHE A 50 1.89 -2.38 3.52
CA PHE A 50 1.58 -3.13 4.74
C PHE A 50 2.84 -3.76 5.32
N SER A 51 2.96 -3.74 6.65
CA SER A 51 3.95 -4.52 7.37
C SER A 51 3.46 -5.95 7.57
N LYS A 52 4.36 -6.94 7.40
CA LYS A 52 4.09 -8.33 7.79
C LYS A 52 3.88 -8.49 9.29
N LYS A 53 4.58 -7.67 10.09
CA LYS A 53 4.62 -7.79 11.56
C LYS A 53 3.47 -7.03 12.23
N ASN A 54 2.90 -6.04 11.55
CA ASN A 54 1.83 -5.21 12.09
C ASN A 54 0.72 -5.06 11.06
N THR A 55 -0.10 -6.11 10.95
CA THR A 55 -1.22 -6.19 10.01
C THR A 55 -2.37 -5.33 10.54
N GLY A 56 -2.53 -4.12 10.00
CA GLY A 56 -3.62 -3.22 10.40
C GLY A 56 -3.32 -1.75 10.21
N THR A 57 -2.06 -1.36 10.04
CA THR A 57 -1.66 0.01 9.74
C THR A 57 -0.89 0.06 8.42
N LEU A 58 -1.06 1.16 7.69
CA LEU A 58 -0.34 1.43 6.45
C LEU A 58 0.86 2.32 6.72
N ALA A 59 2.02 1.91 6.21
CA ALA A 59 3.22 2.70 6.26
C ALA A 59 3.39 3.50 4.97
N THR A 60 3.71 4.79 5.09
CA THR A 60 4.07 5.63 3.94
C THR A 60 5.53 5.39 3.57
N ARG A 61 5.79 5.14 2.28
CA ARG A 61 7.11 4.77 1.76
C ARG A 61 7.37 5.43 0.42
N GLY A 62 8.64 5.47 0.04
CA GLY A 62 9.07 5.99 -1.25
C GLY A 62 8.62 5.05 -2.37
N CYS A 63 7.94 5.59 -3.38
CA CYS A 63 7.41 4.76 -4.48
C CYS A 63 8.48 4.06 -5.31
N LEU A 64 9.75 4.43 -5.17
CA LEU A 64 10.88 3.82 -5.86
C LEU A 64 11.47 2.61 -5.11
N ASP A 65 11.00 2.31 -3.89
CA ASP A 65 11.49 1.14 -3.15
C ASP A 65 11.05 -0.15 -3.85
N LYS A 66 11.96 -1.11 -3.93
CA LYS A 66 11.67 -2.44 -4.46
C LYS A 66 11.10 -3.33 -3.36
N LYS A 67 9.82 -3.71 -3.48
CA LYS A 67 9.12 -4.62 -2.57
C LYS A 67 8.22 -5.57 -3.36
N ASN A 68 7.86 -6.66 -2.73
CA ASN A 68 6.77 -7.52 -3.20
C ASN A 68 5.45 -6.77 -3.08
N PHE A 69 4.40 -7.21 -3.78
CA PHE A 69 3.13 -6.48 -3.86
C PHE A 69 1.93 -7.41 -3.73
N LEU A 70 0.83 -6.85 -3.25
CA LEU A 70 -0.47 -7.49 -3.24
C LEU A 70 -1.27 -7.05 -4.47
N CYS A 71 -1.81 -8.02 -5.20
CA CYS A 71 -2.79 -7.77 -6.26
C CYS A 71 -4.21 -8.00 -5.74
N TYR A 72 -5.13 -7.16 -6.18
CA TYR A 72 -6.56 -7.38 -6.02
C TYR A 72 -7.15 -7.66 -7.41
N GLY A 73 -7.74 -8.83 -7.59
CA GLY A 73 -8.46 -9.21 -8.81
C GLY A 73 -9.97 -9.03 -8.63
N PRO A 74 -10.75 -9.00 -9.72
CA PRO A 74 -12.20 -9.20 -9.65
C PRO A 74 -12.50 -10.56 -8.97
N PRO A 75 -13.68 -10.70 -8.33
CA PRO A 75 -14.16 -12.01 -7.86
C PRO A 75 -14.24 -13.04 -8.99
#